data_AF-A0A8X7T3R9-F1
#
_entry.id   AF-A0A8X7T3R9-F1
#
_cell.length_a   1.000
_cell.length_b   1.000
_cell.length_c   1.000
_cell.angle_alpha   90.00
_cell.angle_beta   90.00
_cell.angle_gamma   90.00
#
_symmetry.space_group_name_H-M   'P 1'
#
loop_
_entity.id
_entity.type
_entity.pdbx_description
1 polymer ?
#
loop_
_entity_poly.entity_id
_entity_poly.type
_entity_poly.pdbx_seq_one_letter_code
_entity_poly.pdbx_strand_id
1 'polypeptide(L)'
;MAIRDCGYHGPMPYWDWSADADTGNAAASPVLSDDVGIGGDGSPSGVVTRGPFPYLPNEYIKKGPDEDIPFYRPQYLNRTFGSGFARNRTFPLSEDAFNTTATQRILLNNATTAHSENDLRD
;
A
#
# COMPACT_ATOMS: atom_id res chain seq x y z
N MET A 1 -17.50 14.74 -16.40
CA MET A 1 -17.19 13.63 -15.46
C MET A 1 -15.68 13.64 -15.38
N ALA A 2 -15.09 14.12 -14.27
CA ALA A 2 -13.79 14.82 -14.25
C ALA A 2 -12.68 14.20 -15.14
N ILE A 3 -12.48 12.88 -15.12
CA ILE A 3 -11.44 12.23 -15.93
C ILE A 3 -11.76 12.16 -17.44
N ARG A 4 -13.04 12.07 -17.82
CA ARG A 4 -13.49 12.09 -19.23
C ARG A 4 -13.25 13.45 -19.87
N ASP A 5 -13.35 14.50 -19.06
CA ASP A 5 -13.13 15.88 -19.51
C ASP A 5 -11.64 16.12 -19.86
N CYS A 6 -10.74 15.24 -19.38
CA CYS A 6 -9.32 15.17 -19.73
C CYS A 6 -9.01 14.24 -20.93
N GLY A 7 -10.03 13.76 -21.67
CA GLY A 7 -9.85 12.92 -22.86
C GLY A 7 -9.75 11.41 -22.59
N TYR A 8 -10.06 10.95 -21.37
CA TYR A 8 -10.12 9.52 -21.08
C TYR A 8 -11.44 8.90 -21.52
N HIS A 9 -11.35 7.91 -22.43
CA HIS A 9 -12.52 7.18 -22.97
C HIS A 9 -12.52 5.68 -22.62
N GLY A 10 -11.52 5.21 -21.89
CA GLY A 10 -11.39 3.82 -21.49
C GLY A 10 -12.36 3.40 -20.37
N PRO A 11 -12.39 2.09 -20.06
CA PRO A 11 -13.12 1.58 -18.90
C PRO A 11 -12.41 2.00 -17.60
N MET A 12 -13.16 2.40 -16.57
CA MET A 12 -12.55 2.70 -15.27
C MET A 12 -11.85 1.46 -14.71
N PRO A 13 -10.53 1.52 -14.45
CA PRO A 13 -9.80 0.37 -13.91
C PRO A 13 -10.20 0.13 -12.45
N TYR A 14 -10.06 -1.13 -12.01
CA TYR A 14 -10.19 -1.52 -10.62
C TYR A 14 -8.95 -2.32 -10.20
N TRP A 15 -8.64 -2.30 -8.91
CA TRP A 15 -7.56 -3.11 -8.35
C TRP A 15 -8.16 -4.30 -7.58
N ASP A 16 -7.96 -5.50 -8.12
CA ASP A 16 -8.22 -6.75 -7.39
C ASP A 16 -7.06 -7.05 -6.44
N TRP A 17 -7.11 -6.43 -5.27
CA TRP A 17 -6.10 -6.64 -4.23
C TRP A 17 -6.07 -8.08 -3.72
N SER A 18 -7.17 -8.84 -3.85
CA SER A 18 -7.24 -10.22 -3.36
C SER A 18 -6.41 -11.16 -4.25
N ALA A 19 -6.45 -10.97 -5.57
CA ALA A 19 -5.63 -11.71 -6.51
C ALA A 19 -4.13 -11.46 -6.29
N ASP A 20 -3.74 -10.20 -6.05
CA ASP A 20 -2.35 -9.85 -5.76
C ASP A 20 -1.89 -10.36 -4.39
N ALA A 21 -2.79 -10.39 -3.39
CA ALA A 21 -2.52 -10.99 -2.10
C ALA A 21 -2.24 -12.50 -2.24
N ASP A 22 -3.00 -13.24 -3.05
CA ASP A 22 -2.80 -14.69 -3.26
C ASP A 22 -1.43 -15.04 -3.87
N THR A 23 -0.73 -14.08 -4.48
CA THR A 23 0.66 -14.27 -4.96
C THR A 23 1.69 -14.38 -3.83
N GLY A 24 1.35 -13.96 -2.62
CA GLY A 24 2.29 -13.81 -1.50
C GLY A 24 3.19 -12.59 -1.58
N ASN A 25 3.08 -11.79 -2.64
CA ASN A 25 3.84 -10.56 -2.82
C ASN A 25 2.96 -9.47 -3.46
N ALA A 26 2.00 -8.96 -2.69
CA ALA A 26 1.09 -7.90 -3.16
C ALA A 26 1.83 -6.63 -3.63
N ALA A 27 3.02 -6.35 -3.09
CA ALA A 27 3.86 -5.22 -3.52
C ALA A 27 4.37 -5.34 -4.97
N ALA A 28 4.36 -6.55 -5.55
CA ALA A 28 4.69 -6.78 -6.96
C ALA A 28 3.50 -6.59 -7.91
N SER A 29 2.34 -6.15 -7.41
CA SER A 29 1.17 -5.85 -8.24
C SER A 29 1.51 -4.88 -9.38
N PRO A 30 1.02 -5.11 -10.61
CA PRO A 30 1.13 -4.14 -11.70
C PRO A 30 0.53 -2.77 -11.36
N VAL A 31 -0.50 -2.73 -10.50
CA VAL A 31 -1.10 -1.48 -10.01
C VAL A 31 -0.08 -0.65 -9.24
N LEU A 32 0.83 -1.31 -8.52
CA LEU A 32 1.89 -0.69 -7.72
C LEU A 32 3.22 -0.59 -8.47
N SER A 33 3.22 -0.77 -9.79
CA SER A 33 4.43 -0.61 -10.61
C SER A 33 4.70 0.85 -10.95
N ASP A 34 5.99 1.14 -11.23
CA ASP A 34 6.41 2.46 -11.71
C ASP A 34 6.07 2.69 -13.19
N ASP A 35 5.87 1.63 -13.98
CA ASP A 35 5.74 1.74 -15.44
C ASP A 35 4.27 1.92 -15.87
N VAL A 36 3.42 0.96 -15.49
CA VAL A 36 2.01 0.92 -15.92
C VAL A 36 1.01 1.21 -14.79
N GLY A 37 1.51 1.36 -13.56
CA GLY A 37 0.72 1.52 -12.34
C GLY A 37 0.67 2.94 -11.81
N ILE A 38 0.38 3.07 -10.51
CA ILE A 38 0.28 4.34 -9.79
C ILE A 38 1.56 4.69 -9.00
N GLY A 39 2.68 4.06 -9.36
CA GLY A 39 3.97 4.20 -8.67
C GLY A 39 4.11 3.26 -7.49
N GLY A 40 5.34 2.77 -7.29
CA GLY A 40 5.65 1.81 -6.25
C GLY A 40 5.85 2.39 -4.85
N ASP A 41 6.72 1.73 -4.10
CA ASP A 41 6.99 2.07 -2.70
C ASP A 41 7.65 3.44 -2.56
N GLY A 42 7.49 4.03 -1.36
CA GLY A 42 8.18 5.25 -1.00
C GLY A 42 9.68 5.06 -0.85
N SER A 43 10.42 6.15 -0.91
CA SER A 43 11.82 6.20 -0.49
C SER A 43 11.94 5.94 1.03
N PRO A 44 13.14 5.90 1.63
CA PRO A 44 13.27 5.75 3.09
C PRO A 44 12.56 6.82 3.93
N SER A 45 12.21 7.99 3.35
CA SER A 45 11.37 9.01 4.00
C SER A 45 9.86 8.79 3.77
N GLY A 46 9.51 7.73 3.03
CA GLY A 46 8.17 7.34 2.62
C GLY A 46 7.65 8.07 1.38
N VAL A 47 8.33 9.10 0.88
CA VAL A 47 7.88 9.84 -0.31
C VAL A 47 7.97 8.96 -1.57
N VAL A 48 6.91 8.90 -2.38
CA VAL A 48 6.92 8.27 -3.70
C VAL A 48 7.80 9.08 -4.66
N THR A 49 8.84 8.45 -5.19
CA THR A 49 9.86 9.11 -6.04
C THR A 49 9.90 8.58 -7.47
N ARG A 50 9.08 7.57 -7.81
CA ARG A 50 9.05 6.92 -9.13
C ARG A 50 7.61 6.76 -9.65
N GLY A 51 7.50 6.49 -10.94
CA GLY A 51 6.24 6.30 -11.65
C GLY A 51 5.59 7.59 -12.15
N PRO A 52 4.25 7.61 -12.37
CA PRO A 52 3.54 8.78 -12.90
C PRO A 52 3.14 9.82 -11.85
N PHE A 53 3.24 9.49 -10.56
CA PHE A 53 2.92 10.40 -9.44
C PHE A 53 4.10 10.73 -8.50
N PRO A 54 5.34 10.88 -8.98
CA PRO A 54 6.48 11.19 -8.13
C PRO A 54 6.33 12.62 -7.63
N TYR A 55 6.52 12.83 -6.32
CA TYR A 55 6.36 14.15 -5.70
C TYR A 55 4.98 14.78 -5.93
N LEU A 56 3.93 13.96 -6.11
CA LEU A 56 2.56 14.46 -6.23
C LEU A 56 2.22 15.28 -4.96
N PRO A 57 1.87 16.56 -5.08
CA PRO A 57 1.53 17.39 -3.94
C PRO A 57 0.21 16.92 -3.33
N ASN A 58 0.23 16.72 -2.01
CA ASN A 58 -0.94 16.54 -1.17
C ASN A 58 -0.97 17.70 -0.17
N GLU A 59 -2.05 18.46 -0.20
CA GLU A 59 -2.19 19.71 0.56
C GLU A 59 -2.99 19.55 1.84
N TYR A 60 -3.76 18.46 1.97
CA TYR A 60 -4.73 18.31 3.05
C TYR A 60 -4.52 16.99 3.78
N ILE A 61 -4.40 17.08 5.11
CA ILE A 61 -4.23 15.92 5.99
C ILE A 61 -5.25 15.92 7.12
N LYS A 62 -5.55 14.74 7.65
CA LYS A 62 -6.15 14.61 8.97
C LYS A 62 -5.06 14.78 10.02
N LYS A 63 -5.21 15.73 10.96
CA LYS A 63 -4.24 15.93 12.05
C LYS A 63 -4.40 14.90 13.17
N GLY A 64 -5.61 14.39 13.37
CA GLY A 64 -5.96 13.49 14.46
C GLY A 64 -7.19 12.62 14.18
N PRO A 65 -7.48 11.64 15.06
CA PRO A 65 -8.56 10.67 14.86
C PRO A 65 -9.96 11.31 14.88
N ASP A 66 -10.15 12.35 15.69
CA ASP A 66 -11.45 13.01 15.90
C ASP A 66 -11.59 14.34 15.13
N GLU A 67 -10.68 14.61 14.18
CA GLU A 67 -10.71 15.85 13.39
C GLU A 67 -11.39 15.61 12.04
N ASP A 68 -12.58 16.19 11.88
CA ASP A 68 -13.38 16.09 10.64
C ASP A 68 -12.95 17.09 9.57
N ILE A 69 -12.28 18.17 9.98
CA ILE A 69 -11.85 19.23 9.07
C ILE A 69 -10.40 18.96 8.67
N PRO A 70 -10.10 18.79 7.36
CA PRO A 70 -8.74 18.61 6.91
C PRO A 70 -7.91 19.86 7.16
N PHE A 71 -6.67 19.67 7.62
CA PHE A 71 -5.71 20.74 7.86
C PHE A 71 -4.80 20.93 6.64
N TYR A 72 -4.62 22.19 6.22
CA TYR A 72 -3.72 22.54 5.12
C TYR A 72 -2.25 22.35 5.53
N ARG A 73 -1.59 21.35 4.93
CA ARG A 73 -0.18 21.04 5.12
C ARG A 73 0.40 20.45 3.83
N PRO A 74 1.03 21.27 2.99
CA PRO A 74 1.70 20.79 1.78
C PRO A 74 2.75 19.74 2.09
N GLN A 75 2.63 18.58 1.46
CA GLN A 75 3.58 17.48 1.51
C GLN A 75 3.47 16.65 0.22
N TYR A 76 4.34 15.69 0.03
CA TYR A 76 4.24 14.76 -1.10
C TYR A 76 3.47 13.49 -0.72
N LEU A 77 2.97 12.78 -1.74
CA LEU A 77 2.42 11.44 -1.57
C LEU A 77 3.43 10.55 -0.82
N ASN A 78 3.02 10.08 0.35
CA ASN A 78 3.79 9.20 1.20
C ASN A 78 3.18 7.79 1.15
N ARG A 79 4.02 6.77 0.95
CA ARG A 79 3.63 5.38 0.83
C ARG A 79 4.70 4.50 1.47
N THR A 80 4.24 3.46 2.16
CA THR A 80 5.09 2.35 2.59
C THR A 80 4.30 1.07 2.43
N PHE A 81 4.91 0.03 1.86
CA PHE A 81 4.28 -1.29 1.82
C PHE A 81 4.51 -2.05 3.12
N GLY A 82 3.41 -2.32 3.82
CA GLY A 82 3.42 -3.16 5.01
C GLY A 82 3.79 -4.60 4.64
N SER A 83 4.96 -5.05 5.11
CA SER A 83 5.27 -6.47 5.24
C SER A 83 4.68 -6.98 6.56
N GLY A 84 4.16 -8.22 6.59
CA GLY A 84 3.72 -8.88 7.83
C GLY A 84 4.80 -8.95 8.93
N PHE A 85 6.07 -8.68 8.58
CA PHE A 85 7.21 -8.59 9.48
C PHE A 85 7.70 -7.16 9.77
N ALA A 86 6.96 -6.12 9.37
CA ALA A 86 7.35 -4.75 9.68
C ALA A 86 7.44 -4.56 11.19
N ARG A 87 8.64 -4.28 11.72
CA ARG A 87 8.89 -4.02 13.15
C ARG A 87 8.06 -2.86 13.69
N ASN A 88 7.57 -2.00 12.81
CA ASN A 88 6.78 -0.83 13.15
C ASN A 88 5.37 -0.95 12.56
N ARG A 89 4.39 -1.26 13.43
CA ARG A 89 2.97 -1.39 13.08
C ARG A 89 2.24 -0.04 12.93
N THR A 90 2.96 1.03 12.60
CA THR A 90 2.40 2.41 12.61
C THR A 90 1.21 2.59 11.68
N PHE A 91 1.09 1.76 10.65
CA PHE A 91 -0.05 1.73 9.75
C PHE A 91 -0.85 0.47 10.07
N PRO A 92 -1.82 0.52 11.01
CA PRO A 92 -2.73 -0.60 11.20
C PRO A 92 -3.41 -0.87 9.85
N LEU A 93 -3.29 -2.10 9.34
CA LEU A 93 -4.13 -2.52 8.22
C LEU A 93 -5.58 -2.35 8.68
N SER A 94 -6.47 -1.95 7.77
CA SER A 94 -7.89 -1.86 8.13
C SER A 94 -8.37 -3.21 8.65
N GLU A 95 -9.27 -3.20 9.63
CA GLU A 95 -9.81 -4.40 10.25
C GLU A 95 -10.44 -5.33 9.19
N ASP A 96 -11.07 -4.74 8.18
CA ASP A 96 -11.61 -5.42 7.00
C ASP A 96 -10.52 -6.10 6.17
N ALA A 97 -9.35 -5.46 6.02
CA ALA A 97 -8.22 -6.06 5.31
C ALA A 97 -7.57 -7.17 6.13
N PHE A 98 -7.65 -7.22 7.46
CA PHE A 98 -7.13 -8.36 8.24
C PHE A 98 -8.05 -9.58 8.23
N ASN A 99 -9.36 -9.40 8.09
CA ASN A 99 -10.32 -10.50 8.22
C ASN A 99 -10.59 -11.25 6.90
N THR A 100 -9.92 -10.86 5.82
CA THR A 100 -10.07 -11.56 4.54
C THR A 100 -9.15 -12.78 4.50
N THR A 101 -9.64 -13.89 3.94
CA THR A 101 -8.87 -15.14 3.86
C THR A 101 -7.56 -14.98 3.07
N ALA A 102 -7.54 -14.10 2.06
CA ALA A 102 -6.36 -13.81 1.25
C ALA A 102 -5.24 -13.14 2.05
N THR A 103 -5.57 -12.13 2.87
CA THR A 103 -4.58 -11.44 3.71
C THR A 103 -4.15 -12.27 4.91
N GLN A 104 -5.07 -13.01 5.54
CA GLN A 104 -4.73 -13.98 6.59
C GLN A 104 -3.74 -15.02 6.09
N ARG A 105 -3.91 -15.55 4.87
CA ARG A 105 -2.98 -16.51 4.28
C ARG A 105 -1.56 -15.96 4.21
N ILE A 106 -1.37 -14.72 3.74
CA ILE A 106 -0.02 -14.13 3.61
C ILE A 106 0.58 -13.79 4.97
N LEU A 107 -0.22 -13.27 5.90
CA LEU A 107 0.25 -12.90 7.22
C LEU A 107 0.57 -14.11 8.11
N LEU A 108 -0.20 -15.20 8.01
CA LEU A 108 -0.04 -16.40 8.82
C LEU A 108 0.98 -17.39 8.24
N ASN A 109 1.05 -17.56 6.91
CA ASN A 109 2.00 -18.50 6.31
C ASN A 109 3.46 -18.05 6.48
N ASN A 110 3.70 -16.74 6.51
CA ASN A 110 5.03 -16.22 6.81
C ASN A 110 5.39 -16.34 8.30
N ALA A 111 4.42 -16.35 9.21
CA ALA A 111 4.67 -16.58 10.63
C ALA A 111 5.16 -18.02 10.91
N THR A 112 4.74 -19.00 10.11
CA THR A 112 5.22 -20.39 10.24
C THR A 112 6.66 -20.59 9.76
N THR A 113 7.15 -19.81 8.78
CA THR A 113 8.53 -19.93 8.30
C THR A 113 9.54 -19.29 9.27
N ALA A 114 9.15 -18.22 9.97
CA ALA A 114 9.99 -17.60 10.99
C ALA A 114 10.21 -18.49 12.23
N HIS A 115 9.34 -19.47 12.48
CA HIS A 115 9.53 -20.45 13.54
C HIS A 115 10.41 -21.64 13.13
N SER A 116 10.61 -21.94 11.84
CA SER A 116 11.44 -23.08 11.41
C SER A 116 12.92 -22.76 11.25
N GLU A 117 13.32 -21.48 11.20
CA GLU A 117 14.73 -21.09 11.06
C GLU A 117 15.50 -21.07 12.40
N ASN A 118 14.81 -21.19 13.53
CA ASN A 118 15.43 -21.24 14.87
C ASN A 118 15.65 -22.67 15.41
N ASP A 119 15.21 -23.72 14.71
CA ASP A 119 15.34 -25.12 15.15
C ASP A 119 16.53 -25.88 14.51
N LEU A 120 17.41 -25.19 13.77
CA LEU A 120 18.59 -25.79 13.12
C LEU A 120 19.93 -25.23 13.62
N ARG A 121 19.95 -24.68 14.84
CA ARG A 121 21.18 -24.26 15.54
C ARG A 121 21.27 -24.95 16.89
N ASP A 122 21.45 -26.26 16.85
CA ASP A 122 22.08 -27.06 17.91
C ASP A 122 23.52 -27.39 17.49
#